data_AF-A0A6B2LLP7-F1
#
_entry.id   AF-A0A6B2LLP7-F1
#
_cell.length_a   1.000
_cell.length_b   1.000
_cell.length_c   1.000
_cell.angle_alpha   90.00
_cell.angle_beta   90.00
_cell.angle_gamma   90.00
#
_symmetry.space_group_name_H-M   'P 1'
#
loop_
_entity.id
_entity.type
_entity.pdbx_description
1 polymer ?
#
loop_
_entity_poly.entity_id
_entity_poly.type
_entity_poly.pdbx_seq_one_letter_code
_entity_poly.pdbx_strand_id
1 'polypeptide(L)'
;MCGIWNILVHTPDLWSTCCNLRIFKRQMIPAQLYQNKRGGKWIIKKTLLLKPDQELEHKYVSSFLSLIIHMLLGQIGFEELICGTEFLVRPSGLKWTVWIEDSSNMDKIVLVNDRLKELFEGTEVDKIEFYHHEGTLLTIPNFKQYQSKPKQSTDKSFYWFLRKKRQKKKKGHPD
;
A
#
# COMPACT_ATOMS: atom_id res chain seq x y z
N MET A 1 -8.87 14.09 -3.02
CA MET A 1 -7.49 13.56 -2.93
C MET A 1 -6.63 13.93 -4.14
N CYS A 2 -7.16 13.93 -5.37
CA CYS A 2 -6.40 14.26 -6.58
C CYS A 2 -5.78 15.68 -6.57
N GLY A 3 -6.43 16.68 -5.96
CA GLY A 3 -5.90 18.05 -5.90
C GLY A 3 -4.59 18.19 -5.10
N ILE A 4 -4.55 17.63 -3.88
CA ILE A 4 -3.34 17.65 -3.05
C ILE A 4 -2.23 16.84 -3.72
N TRP A 5 -2.55 15.68 -4.29
CA TRP A 5 -1.56 14.86 -4.99
C TRP A 5 -0.92 15.59 -6.18
N ASN A 6 -1.73 16.27 -7.01
CA ASN A 6 -1.21 17.05 -8.13
C ASN A 6 -0.25 18.15 -7.67
N ILE A 7 -0.53 18.79 -6.53
CA ILE A 7 0.40 19.77 -5.95
C ILE A 7 1.70 19.08 -5.53
N LEU A 8 1.62 17.96 -4.80
CA LEU A 8 2.80 17.26 -4.28
C LEU A 8 3.71 16.72 -5.38
N VAL A 9 3.16 16.19 -6.48
CA VAL A 9 3.95 15.64 -7.59
C VAL A 9 4.67 16.73 -8.39
N HIS A 10 4.09 17.93 -8.47
CA HIS A 10 4.70 19.07 -9.17
C HIS A 10 5.58 19.94 -8.26
N THR A 11 5.82 19.53 -7.01
CA THR A 11 6.72 20.24 -6.09
C THR A 11 8.09 19.55 -6.11
N PRO A 12 9.10 20.09 -6.82
CA PRO A 12 10.37 19.41 -7.08
C PRO A 12 11.16 19.07 -5.80
N ASP A 13 11.17 19.96 -4.81
CA ASP A 13 11.94 19.77 -3.58
C ASP A 13 11.34 18.75 -2.61
N LEU A 14 10.08 18.35 -2.86
CA LEU A 14 9.31 17.56 -1.92
C LEU A 14 9.75 16.09 -1.89
N TRP A 15 10.43 15.62 -2.93
CA TRP A 15 10.86 14.22 -3.07
C TRP A 15 12.35 14.02 -2.79
N SER A 16 12.99 15.03 -2.20
CA SER A 16 14.39 15.00 -1.78
C SER A 16 14.64 13.99 -0.66
N THR A 17 15.93 13.70 -0.48
CA THR A 17 16.40 12.82 0.59
C THR A 17 15.91 13.34 1.95
N CYS A 18 15.45 12.42 2.83
CA CYS A 18 14.83 12.71 4.14
C CYS A 18 13.34 13.11 4.11
N CYS A 19 12.69 13.14 2.94
CA CYS A 19 11.24 13.31 2.87
C CYS A 19 10.49 12.18 3.62
N ASN A 20 9.44 12.58 4.34
CA ASN A 20 8.53 11.69 5.06
C ASN A 20 7.08 12.08 4.75
N LEU A 21 6.41 11.28 3.95
CA LEU A 21 4.98 11.43 3.71
C LEU A 21 4.22 10.41 4.53
N ARG A 22 3.15 10.86 5.19
CA ARG A 22 2.36 10.07 6.11
C ARG A 22 0.89 10.36 5.88
N ILE A 23 0.11 9.31 5.66
CA ILE A 23 -1.34 9.41 5.50
C ILE A 23 -1.97 8.42 6.45
N PHE A 24 -2.69 8.93 7.45
CA PHE A 24 -3.38 8.14 8.47
C PHE A 24 -4.85 8.50 8.51
N LYS A 25 -5.68 7.55 8.94
CA LYS A 25 -7.09 7.81 9.28
C LYS A 25 -7.15 8.95 10.30
N ARG A 26 -8.16 9.82 10.18
CA ARG A 26 -8.29 11.06 10.97
C ARG A 26 -8.22 10.84 12.49
N GLN A 27 -8.73 9.71 12.98
CA GLN A 27 -8.77 9.37 14.40
C GLN A 27 -7.47 8.72 14.90
N MET A 28 -6.53 8.41 14.01
CA MET A 28 -5.31 7.69 14.33
C MET A 28 -4.15 8.65 14.48
N ILE A 29 -3.61 8.73 15.70
CA ILE A 29 -2.40 9.50 15.99
C ILE A 29 -1.20 8.55 15.82
N PRO A 30 -0.23 8.83 14.93
CA PRO A 30 0.93 7.96 14.73
C PRO A 30 1.66 7.62 16.04
N ALA A 31 1.79 8.59 16.96
CA ALA A 31 2.38 8.37 18.29
C ALA A 31 1.70 7.23 19.08
N GLN A 32 0.37 7.13 19.02
CA GLN A 32 -0.39 6.07 19.69
C GLN A 32 -0.23 4.73 18.97
N LEU A 33 -0.13 4.75 17.64
CA LEU A 33 0.13 3.54 16.86
C LEU A 33 1.47 2.92 17.18
N TYR A 34 2.52 3.72 17.35
CA TYR A 34 3.82 3.22 17.77
C TYR A 34 3.78 2.55 19.16
N GLN A 35 2.82 2.90 20.01
CA GLN A 35 2.61 2.32 21.34
C GLN A 35 1.63 1.15 21.34
N ASN A 36 0.89 0.94 20.26
CA ASN A 36 -0.07 -0.15 20.15
C ASN A 36 0.65 -1.49 19.95
N LYS A 37 0.76 -2.27 21.02
CA LYS A 37 1.41 -3.58 21.02
C LYS A 37 0.69 -4.66 20.21
N ARG A 38 -0.63 -4.52 20.00
CA ARG A 38 -1.42 -5.48 19.22
C ARG A 38 -1.31 -5.27 17.72
N GLY A 39 -0.86 -4.08 17.32
CA GLY A 39 -0.73 -3.71 15.92
C GLY A 39 0.49 -4.32 15.23
N GLY A 40 0.63 -3.95 13.97
CA GLY A 40 1.76 -4.34 13.17
C GLY A 40 1.87 -3.49 11.92
N LYS A 41 2.92 -3.75 11.16
CA LYS A 41 3.17 -3.02 9.92
C LYS A 41 3.86 -3.88 8.88
N TRP A 42 3.45 -3.70 7.63
CA TRP A 42 4.27 -4.11 6.50
C TRP A 42 5.31 -3.05 6.23
N ILE A 43 6.54 -3.47 5.98
CA ILE A 43 7.62 -2.64 5.49
C ILE A 43 8.02 -3.17 4.12
N ILE A 44 7.77 -2.35 3.10
CA ILE A 44 8.23 -2.57 1.72
C ILE A 44 9.50 -1.74 1.55
N LYS A 45 10.61 -2.37 1.13
CA LYS A 45 11.90 -1.69 0.97
C LYS A 45 12.40 -1.77 -0.46
N LYS A 46 12.99 -0.67 -0.93
CA LYS A 46 13.80 -0.62 -2.13
C LYS A 46 15.13 0.04 -1.82
N THR A 47 16.21 -0.69 -1.98
CA THR A 47 17.59 -0.25 -1.74
C THR A 47 18.06 0.50 -2.97
N LEU A 48 18.36 1.77 -2.78
CA LEU A 48 18.87 2.67 -3.80
C LEU A 48 19.85 3.61 -3.12
N LEU A 49 20.99 3.87 -3.76
CA LEU A 49 21.92 4.90 -3.30
C LEU A 49 21.47 6.23 -3.90
N LEU A 50 20.64 6.96 -3.16
CA LEU A 50 20.12 8.25 -3.59
C LEU A 50 21.13 9.34 -3.26
N LYS A 51 21.47 10.16 -4.25
CA LYS A 51 22.22 11.40 -4.03
C LYS A 51 21.27 12.50 -3.53
N PRO A 52 21.74 13.50 -2.77
CA PRO A 52 20.91 14.57 -2.22
C PRO A 52 19.99 15.25 -3.25
N ASP A 53 20.52 15.49 -4.46
CA ASP A 53 19.83 16.21 -5.54
C ASP A 53 19.28 15.27 -6.64
N GLN A 54 19.26 13.96 -6.38
CA GLN A 54 18.74 13.01 -7.35
C GLN A 54 17.22 13.01 -7.32
N GLU A 55 16.61 13.30 -8.48
CA GLU A 55 15.17 13.15 -8.66
C GLU A 55 14.75 11.69 -8.49
N LEU A 56 13.67 11.50 -7.74
CA LEU A 56 13.09 10.18 -7.53
C LEU A 56 12.31 9.76 -8.78
N GLU A 57 12.54 8.52 -9.25
CA GLU A 57 11.77 8.01 -10.39
C GLU A 57 10.26 8.05 -10.11
N HIS A 58 9.49 8.54 -11.08
CA HIS A 58 8.04 8.70 -10.98
C HIS A 58 7.32 7.40 -10.58
N LYS A 59 7.87 6.22 -10.93
CA LYS A 59 7.30 4.92 -10.56
C LYS A 59 7.21 4.71 -9.04
N TYR A 60 8.17 5.23 -8.26
CA TYR A 60 8.20 5.09 -6.81
C TYR A 60 7.16 5.98 -6.11
N VAL A 61 7.00 7.19 -6.63
CA VAL A 61 5.98 8.12 -6.17
C VAL A 61 4.59 7.59 -6.54
N SER A 62 4.44 7.08 -7.77
CA SER A 62 3.20 6.48 -8.26
C SER A 62 2.79 5.23 -7.49
N SER A 63 3.72 4.38 -7.06
CA SER A 63 3.39 3.20 -6.26
C SER A 63 2.84 3.57 -4.89
N PHE A 64 3.31 4.67 -4.27
CA PHE A 64 2.71 5.18 -3.04
C PHE A 64 1.29 5.71 -3.25
N LEU A 65 1.05 6.46 -4.33
CA LEU A 65 -0.32 6.87 -4.67
C LEU A 65 -1.23 5.67 -4.92
N SER A 66 -0.74 4.69 -5.67
CA SER A 66 -1.51 3.47 -5.96
C SER A 66 -1.90 2.77 -4.66
N LEU A 67 -0.97 2.64 -3.72
CA LEU A 67 -1.23 2.11 -2.39
C LEU A 67 -2.34 2.90 -1.66
N ILE A 68 -2.26 4.23 -1.66
CA ILE A 68 -3.26 5.09 -1.04
C ILE A 68 -4.64 4.89 -1.70
N ILE A 69 -4.70 4.84 -3.03
CA ILE A 69 -5.95 4.63 -3.77
C ILE A 69 -6.54 3.27 -3.43
N HIS A 70 -5.74 2.21 -3.44
CA HIS A 70 -6.18 0.86 -3.08
C HIS A 70 -6.73 0.80 -1.65
N MET A 71 -6.08 1.49 -0.69
CA MET A 71 -6.56 1.60 0.69
C MET A 71 -7.92 2.29 0.80
N LEU A 72 -8.14 3.36 0.03
CA LEU A 72 -9.40 4.12 0.10
C LEU A 72 -10.56 3.43 -0.60
N LEU A 73 -10.25 2.67 -1.65
CA LEU A 73 -11.26 2.01 -2.49
C LEU A 73 -11.65 0.62 -2.00
N GLY A 74 -11.12 0.14 -0.88
CA GLY A 74 -11.49 -1.19 -0.38
C GLY A 74 -10.79 -2.34 -1.10
N GLN A 75 -9.60 -2.12 -1.67
CA GLN A 75 -8.94 -3.07 -2.58
C GLN A 75 -7.77 -3.82 -1.95
N ILE A 76 -7.39 -3.52 -0.72
CA ILE A 76 -6.33 -4.26 0.01
C ILE A 76 -6.93 -5.43 0.78
N GLY A 77 -8.22 -5.33 1.15
CA GLY A 77 -8.90 -6.26 2.03
C GLY A 77 -8.64 -5.89 3.49
N PHE A 78 -9.73 -5.69 4.23
CA PHE A 78 -9.73 -5.38 5.66
C PHE A 78 -9.27 -3.95 6.01
N GLU A 79 -9.75 -2.99 5.23
CA GLU A 79 -9.50 -1.56 5.36
C GLU A 79 -9.91 -1.01 6.72
N GLU A 80 -10.84 -1.65 7.43
CA GLU A 80 -11.21 -1.29 8.80
C GLU A 80 -10.00 -1.35 9.74
N LEU A 81 -9.08 -2.30 9.54
CA LEU A 81 -7.90 -2.48 10.38
C LEU A 81 -6.72 -1.60 9.97
N ILE A 82 -6.69 -1.14 8.72
CA ILE A 82 -5.59 -0.32 8.21
C ILE A 82 -5.65 1.06 8.86
N CYS A 83 -4.58 1.45 9.52
CA CYS A 83 -4.48 2.72 10.23
C CYS A 83 -3.99 3.84 9.33
N GLY A 84 -3.07 3.50 8.43
CA GLY A 84 -2.41 4.47 7.57
C GLY A 84 -1.20 3.89 6.86
N THR A 85 -0.54 4.75 6.08
CA THR A 85 0.64 4.41 5.32
C THR A 85 1.67 5.53 5.40
N GLU A 86 2.94 5.18 5.29
CA GLU A 86 4.04 6.14 5.17
C GLU A 86 4.95 5.81 4.00
N PHE A 87 5.49 6.84 3.39
CA PHE A 87 6.54 6.76 2.38
C PHE A 87 7.74 7.59 2.84
N LEU A 88 8.88 6.93 2.96
CA LEU A 88 10.11 7.52 3.47
C LEU A 88 11.19 7.44 2.39
N VAL A 89 11.82 8.58 2.11
CA VAL A 89 12.98 8.70 1.23
C VAL A 89 14.22 8.84 2.11
N ARG A 90 15.21 7.95 1.96
CA ARG A 90 16.46 7.94 2.73
C ARG A 90 17.66 7.80 1.80
N PRO A 91 18.87 8.20 2.22
CA PRO A 91 20.08 7.97 1.43
C PRO A 91 20.29 6.49 1.06
N SER A 92 19.88 5.59 1.96
CA SER A 92 19.98 4.14 1.77
C SER A 92 18.84 3.52 0.94
N GLY A 93 17.85 4.32 0.53
CA GLY A 93 16.73 3.88 -0.29
C GLY A 93 15.36 4.29 0.22
N LEU A 94 14.35 3.57 -0.24
CA LEU A 94 12.94 3.91 -0.08
C LEU A 94 12.25 2.91 0.85
N LYS A 95 11.29 3.42 1.61
CA LYS A 95 10.48 2.63 2.52
C LYS A 95 9.01 3.01 2.38
N TRP A 96 8.16 2.07 1.97
CA TRP A 96 6.72 2.18 2.13
C TRP A 96 6.32 1.36 3.35
N THR A 97 5.36 1.84 4.13
CA THR A 97 4.88 1.11 5.30
C THR A 97 3.38 1.18 5.38
N VAL A 98 2.73 0.05 5.65
CA VAL A 98 1.29 -0.01 5.90
C VAL A 98 1.08 -0.42 7.35
N TRP A 99 0.34 0.38 8.10
CA TRP A 99 0.09 0.19 9.54
C TRP A 99 -1.28 -0.44 9.77
N ILE A 100 -1.35 -1.41 10.68
CA ILE A 100 -2.62 -1.99 11.16
C ILE A 100 -2.72 -1.93 12.67
N GLU A 101 -3.97 -1.86 13.14
CA GLU A 101 -4.29 -1.71 14.55
C GLU A 101 -4.23 -3.06 15.30
N ASP A 102 -4.54 -4.14 14.60
CA ASP A 102 -4.55 -5.48 15.17
C ASP A 102 -3.93 -6.50 14.20
N SER A 103 -2.93 -7.22 14.71
CA SER A 103 -2.17 -8.25 14.02
C SER A 103 -2.53 -9.68 14.48
N SER A 104 -3.61 -9.83 15.25
CA SER A 104 -4.09 -11.12 15.76
C SER A 104 -4.54 -12.09 14.66
N ASN A 105 -4.98 -11.57 13.52
CA ASN A 105 -5.52 -12.37 12.43
C ASN A 105 -4.48 -12.60 11.32
N MET A 106 -3.84 -13.77 11.37
CA MET A 106 -2.81 -14.17 10.41
C MET A 106 -3.32 -14.32 8.97
N ASP A 107 -4.55 -14.79 8.77
CA ASP A 107 -5.12 -14.95 7.42
C ASP A 107 -5.28 -13.57 6.74
N LYS A 108 -5.71 -12.56 7.51
CA LYS A 108 -5.74 -11.16 7.04
C LYS A 108 -4.34 -10.67 6.69
N ILE A 109 -3.35 -10.99 7.53
CA ILE A 109 -1.97 -10.55 7.30
C ILE A 109 -1.43 -11.12 5.98
N VAL A 110 -1.64 -12.41 5.74
CA VAL A 110 -1.20 -13.11 4.52
C VAL A 110 -1.91 -12.53 3.29
N LEU A 111 -3.22 -12.32 3.37
CA LEU A 111 -3.98 -11.74 2.25
C LEU A 111 -3.45 -10.36 1.86
N VAL A 112 -3.27 -9.46 2.83
CA VAL A 112 -2.75 -8.12 2.58
C VAL A 112 -1.34 -8.19 2.01
N ASN A 113 -0.49 -9.08 2.51
CA ASN A 113 0.86 -9.27 2.00
C ASN A 113 0.87 -9.67 0.51
N ASP A 114 -0.05 -10.53 0.07
CA ASP A 114 -0.15 -10.91 -1.34
C ASP A 114 -0.65 -9.76 -2.21
N ARG A 115 -1.64 -9.00 -1.73
CA ARG A 115 -2.09 -7.79 -2.42
C ARG A 115 -0.99 -6.74 -2.55
N LEU A 116 -0.15 -6.60 -1.52
CA LEU A 116 1.00 -5.71 -1.58
C LEU A 116 2.04 -6.20 -2.59
N LYS A 117 2.30 -7.52 -2.70
CA LYS A 117 3.17 -8.06 -3.73
C LYS A 117 2.65 -7.77 -5.14
N GLU A 118 1.36 -8.04 -5.39
CA GLU A 118 0.71 -7.75 -6.67
C GLU A 118 0.81 -6.25 -7.01
N LEU A 119 0.55 -5.38 -6.03
CA LEU A 119 0.58 -3.93 -6.20
C LEU A 119 1.99 -3.40 -6.52
N PHE A 120 3.03 -3.99 -5.91
CA PHE A 120 4.41 -3.54 -6.02
C PHE A 120 5.24 -4.32 -7.05
N GLU A 121 4.66 -5.27 -7.78
CA GLU A 121 5.36 -6.11 -8.78
C GLU A 121 6.14 -5.26 -9.80
N GLY A 122 5.52 -4.21 -10.34
CA GLY A 122 6.15 -3.29 -11.29
C GLY A 122 7.10 -2.25 -10.68
N THR A 123 7.26 -2.21 -9.35
CA THR A 123 8.15 -1.27 -8.65
C THR A 123 9.52 -1.89 -8.32
N GLU A 124 9.68 -3.21 -8.56
CA GLU A 124 10.93 -3.95 -8.34
C GLU A 124 11.46 -3.82 -6.90
N VAL A 125 10.58 -3.91 -5.91
CA VAL A 125 10.94 -3.82 -4.49
C VAL A 125 11.77 -5.02 -4.05
N ASP A 126 12.73 -4.81 -3.15
CA ASP A 126 13.66 -5.88 -2.75
C ASP A 126 13.01 -6.81 -1.71
N LYS A 127 12.18 -6.26 -0.82
CA LYS A 127 11.48 -7.05 0.18
C LYS A 127 10.17 -6.42 0.63
N ILE A 128 9.25 -7.28 1.04
CA ILE A 128 8.03 -6.97 1.77
C ILE A 128 8.04 -7.84 3.01
N GLU A 129 8.03 -7.21 4.19
CA GLU A 129 8.07 -7.91 5.47
C GLU A 129 7.05 -7.37 6.44
N PHE A 130 6.48 -8.24 7.26
CA PHE A 130 5.57 -7.84 8.32
C PHE A 130 6.26 -7.87 9.68
N TYR A 131 6.04 -6.83 10.47
CA TYR A 131 6.54 -6.70 11.82
C TYR A 131 5.38 -6.43 12.77
N HIS A 132 5.31 -7.19 13.87
CA HIS A 132 4.52 -6.75 15.01
C HIS A 132 5.12 -5.45 15.58
N HIS A 133 4.28 -4.59 16.17
CA HIS A 133 4.79 -3.36 16.79
C HIS A 133 5.73 -3.62 17.97
N GLU A 134 5.63 -4.78 18.61
CA GLU A 134 6.60 -5.24 19.62
C GLU A 134 8.01 -5.49 19.06
N GLY A 135 8.20 -5.35 17.73
CA GLY A 135 9.51 -5.45 17.07
C GLY A 135 9.81 -6.83 16.52
N THR A 136 8.97 -7.82 16.79
CA THR A 136 9.12 -9.19 16.28
C THR A 136 8.83 -9.24 14.78
N LEU A 137 9.84 -9.61 13.99
CA LEU A 137 9.69 -9.93 12.57
C LEU A 137 8.87 -11.21 12.45
N LEU A 138 7.80 -11.15 11.66
CA LEU A 138 7.00 -12.32 11.33
C LEU A 138 7.53 -12.90 10.01
N THR A 139 8.29 -13.98 10.09
CA THR A 139 8.59 -14.81 8.92
C THR A 139 7.32 -15.52 8.49
N ILE A 140 6.66 -14.98 7.46
CA ILE A 140 5.50 -15.62 6.83
C ILE A 140 6.01 -16.92 6.15
N PRO A 141 5.68 -18.12 6.66
CA PRO A 141 6.26 -19.36 6.16
C PRO A 141 5.82 -19.65 4.72
N ASN A 142 6.69 -20.37 4.00
CA ASN A 142 6.56 -20.77 2.61
C ASN A 142 5.13 -21.21 2.20
N PHE A 143 4.65 -20.61 1.11
CA PHE A 143 3.31 -20.64 0.52
C PHE A 143 2.70 -22.01 0.16
N LYS A 144 3.41 -23.13 0.27
CA LYS A 144 2.94 -24.41 -0.30
C LYS A 144 1.85 -25.09 0.51
N GLN A 145 1.68 -24.76 1.79
CA GLN A 145 0.68 -25.44 2.64
C GLN A 145 -0.75 -24.88 2.51
N TYR A 146 -0.92 -23.63 2.06
CA TYR A 146 -2.26 -23.00 1.94
C TYR A 146 -2.94 -23.22 0.58
N GLN A 147 -2.25 -23.82 -0.40
CA GLN A 147 -2.83 -24.16 -1.70
C GLN A 147 -3.74 -25.41 -1.69
N SER A 148 -3.91 -26.10 -0.56
CA SER A 148 -4.69 -27.34 -0.48
C SER A 148 -6.20 -27.14 -0.20
N LYS A 149 -6.70 -25.90 -0.09
CA LYS A 149 -8.15 -25.66 -0.04
C LYS A 149 -8.70 -25.33 -1.43
N PRO A 150 -9.71 -26.06 -1.93
CA PRO A 150 -10.21 -25.87 -3.29
C PRO A 150 -10.77 -24.45 -3.46
N LYS A 151 -10.35 -23.81 -4.56
CA LYS A 151 -10.83 -22.51 -5.02
C LYS A 151 -12.35 -22.51 -5.11
N GLN A 152 -13.02 -21.79 -4.22
CA GLN A 152 -14.37 -21.30 -4.51
C GLN A 152 -14.25 -20.19 -5.56
N SER A 153 -14.50 -20.59 -6.81
CA SER A 153 -15.14 -19.81 -7.87
C SER A 153 -14.90 -18.29 -7.84
N THR A 154 -13.93 -17.84 -8.63
CA THR A 154 -13.78 -16.44 -9.03
C THR A 154 -15.06 -15.95 -9.72
N ASP A 155 -15.75 -15.03 -9.07
CA ASP A 155 -16.96 -14.43 -9.61
C ASP A 155 -16.62 -13.50 -10.79
N LYS A 156 -16.69 -14.05 -12.01
CA LYS A 156 -16.54 -13.32 -13.28
C LYS A 156 -17.61 -12.22 -13.48
N SER A 157 -18.56 -12.10 -12.56
CA SER A 157 -19.59 -11.06 -12.48
C SER A 157 -19.02 -9.63 -12.40
N PHE A 158 -17.93 -9.40 -11.65
CA PHE A 158 -17.51 -8.03 -11.34
C PHE A 158 -16.85 -7.30 -12.52
N TYR A 159 -16.00 -7.99 -13.29
CA TYR A 159 -15.39 -7.42 -14.51
C TYR A 159 -16.43 -7.12 -15.59
N TRP A 160 -17.54 -7.86 -15.65
CA TRP A 160 -18.67 -7.54 -16.54
C TRP A 160 -19.43 -6.29 -16.09
N PHE A 161 -19.60 -6.08 -14.79
CA PHE A 161 -20.31 -4.91 -14.23
C PHE A 161 -19.57 -3.59 -14.53
N LEU A 162 -18.24 -3.57 -14.40
CA LEU A 162 -17.43 -2.40 -14.73
C LEU A 162 -17.43 -2.07 -16.24
N ARG A 163 -17.53 -3.10 -17.11
CA ARG A 163 -17.60 -2.92 -18.57
C ARG A 163 -18.96 -2.33 -19.02
N LYS A 164 -20.07 -2.71 -18.38
CA LYS A 164 -21.40 -2.14 -18.68
C LYS A 164 -21.56 -0.68 -18.25
N LYS A 165 -20.99 -0.26 -17.13
CA LYS A 165 -21.04 1.16 -16.71
C LYS A 165 -20.29 2.10 -17.65
N ARG A 166 -19.19 1.64 -18.27
CA ARG A 166 -18.44 2.42 -19.28
C ARG A 166 -19.20 2.60 -20.60
N GLN A 167 -20.02 1.64 -21.01
CA GLN A 167 -20.81 1.75 -22.24
C GLN A 167 -22.06 2.64 -22.10
N LYS A 168 -22.69 2.70 -20.91
CA LYS A 168 -23.83 3.59 -20.69
C LYS A 168 -23.46 5.08 -20.63
N LYS A 169 -22.24 5.44 -20.20
CA LYS A 169 -21.79 6.84 -20.18
C LYS A 169 -21.43 7.42 -21.55
N LYS A 170 -21.27 6.61 -22.60
CA LYS A 170 -20.99 7.07 -23.98
C LYS A 170 -22.23 7.24 -24.87
N LYS A 171 -23.44 6.95 -24.37
CA LYS A 171 -24.68 7.01 -25.16
C LYS A 171 -25.71 8.04 -24.65
N GLY A 172 -25.25 9.06 -23.92
CA GLY A 172 -26.12 10.09 -23.33
C GLY A 172 -25.70 11.50 -23.69
N HIS A 173 -25.53 11.78 -24.98
CA HIS A 173 -25.79 13.08 -25.60
C HIS A 173 -26.02 12.85 -27.09
N PRO A 174 -27.23 13.15 -27.56
CA PRO A 174 -27.35 14.06 -28.67
C PRO A 174 -28.25 15.24 -28.31
N ASP A 175 -28.11 16.28 -29.12
CA ASP A 175 -28.75 17.60 -29.10
C ASP A 175 -30.28 17.57 -28.97
#